data_AF-A0A505HCJ4-F1
#
_entry.id   AF-A0A505HCJ4-F1
#
_cell.length_a   1.000
_cell.length_b   1.000
_cell.length_c   1.000
_cell.angle_alpha   90.00
_cell.angle_beta   90.00
_cell.angle_gamma   90.00
#
_symmetry.space_group_name_H-M   'P 1'
#
loop_
_entity.id
_entity.type
_entity.pdbx_description
1 polymer ?
#
loop_
_entity_poly.entity_id
_entity_poly.type
_entity_poly.pdbx_seq_one_letter_code
_entity_poly.pdbx_strand_id
1 'polypeptide(L)'
;MALQNIPWAIGGGAENEVEGARLALYAATNGGRGIMAPRDLRVSALPTPGGAVRIHAGAGVTPNDYLGPGGAGQSYAVRETSSTDFPVPATGSSGGAVRYLIIRIKDEQYEGPKPANPATDPRNFYEWVGALPTTVPYVPLKKLNQPANTATITNAMLTDIREMANPRILVVNRSRASVASDQGMALNSKTSAGEWFPGDGTPTGARQQIFCPAWATAMVVEPAWYQVRYSAANVWGRYWINYGPSSAEGNYSGQPFPHSTQEFAFDAAEGNIQRQPWLMSDYRTISSSMRGQMMTFAFRARRHDSSTATGVVRMDGLSGLSLKVTFLEEPDPSTE
;
A
#
# COMPACT_ATOMS: atom_id res chain seq x y z
N MET A 1 0.22 -40.24 11.67
CA MET A 1 0.94 -39.83 10.44
C MET A 1 2.42 -39.84 10.76
N ALA A 2 3.22 -40.54 9.96
CA ALA A 2 4.68 -40.55 10.08
C ALA A 2 5.27 -39.27 9.44
N LEU A 3 6.43 -38.83 9.91
CA LEU A 3 7.23 -37.79 9.26
C LEU A 3 7.50 -38.22 7.81
N GLN A 4 7.12 -37.38 6.84
CA GLN A 4 7.47 -37.63 5.44
C GLN A 4 8.98 -37.43 5.27
N ASN A 5 9.64 -38.41 4.65
CA ASN A 5 11.07 -38.36 4.38
C ASN A 5 11.33 -37.49 3.14
N ILE A 6 11.23 -36.17 3.31
CA ILE A 6 11.46 -35.16 2.26
C ILE A 6 12.79 -34.44 2.57
N PRO A 7 13.95 -35.10 2.39
CA PRO A 7 15.23 -34.46 2.65
C PRO A 7 15.42 -33.26 1.71
N TRP A 8 15.87 -32.14 2.27
CA TRP A 8 16.18 -30.93 1.52
C TRP A 8 17.62 -30.49 1.75
N ALA A 9 18.36 -30.36 0.66
CA ALA A 9 19.78 -30.00 0.62
C ALA A 9 20.67 -30.89 1.51
N ILE A 10 20.36 -32.18 1.63
CA ILE A 10 21.21 -33.16 2.33
C ILE A 10 22.28 -33.69 1.36
N GLY A 11 23.55 -33.58 1.76
CA GLY A 11 24.69 -34.06 0.98
C GLY A 11 24.93 -35.57 1.06
N GLY A 12 26.05 -36.05 0.51
CA GLY A 12 26.47 -37.46 0.63
C GLY A 12 25.75 -38.43 -0.32
N GLY A 13 25.16 -37.94 -1.41
CA GLY A 13 24.44 -38.75 -2.40
C GLY A 13 22.96 -38.97 -2.10
N ALA A 14 22.38 -38.26 -1.12
CA ALA A 14 20.96 -38.31 -0.83
C ALA A 14 20.13 -37.71 -1.99
N GLU A 15 19.05 -38.41 -2.37
CA GLU A 15 18.04 -37.88 -3.28
C GLU A 15 17.28 -36.73 -2.60
N ASN A 16 17.01 -35.65 -3.32
CA ASN A 16 16.27 -34.49 -2.80
C ASN A 16 14.97 -34.35 -3.61
N GLU A 17 13.83 -34.50 -2.94
CA GLU A 17 12.51 -34.43 -3.56
C GLU A 17 12.12 -32.97 -3.89
N VAL A 18 11.34 -32.77 -4.95
CA VAL A 18 10.89 -31.44 -5.40
C VAL A 18 9.99 -30.79 -4.34
N GLU A 19 9.27 -31.60 -3.58
CA GLU A 19 8.44 -31.21 -2.45
C GLU A 19 9.23 -30.43 -1.39
N GLY A 20 10.52 -30.75 -1.17
CA GLY A 20 11.39 -30.00 -0.27
C GLY A 20 11.65 -28.56 -0.74
N ALA A 21 11.84 -28.37 -2.06
CA ALA A 21 11.98 -27.05 -2.65
C ALA A 21 10.69 -26.23 -2.55
N ARG A 22 9.55 -26.88 -2.81
CA ARG A 22 8.22 -26.26 -2.69
C ARG A 22 7.90 -25.87 -1.26
N LEU A 23 8.31 -26.69 -0.29
CA LEU A 23 8.20 -26.39 1.14
C LEU A 23 9.04 -25.19 1.54
N ALA A 24 10.28 -25.09 1.06
CA ALA A 24 11.13 -23.94 1.32
C ALA A 24 10.53 -22.64 0.78
N LEU A 25 9.98 -22.68 -0.44
CA LEU A 25 9.28 -21.53 -1.02
C LEU A 25 8.01 -21.17 -0.23
N TYR A 26 7.21 -22.17 0.15
CA TYR A 26 6.02 -21.96 0.96
C TYR A 26 6.36 -21.28 2.29
N ALA A 27 7.41 -21.77 2.98
CA ALA A 27 7.88 -21.18 4.23
C ALA A 27 8.37 -19.74 4.04
N ALA A 28 9.09 -19.45 2.95
CA ALA A 28 9.58 -18.10 2.65
C ALA A 28 8.46 -17.08 2.38
N THR A 29 7.29 -17.54 1.93
CA THR A 29 6.14 -16.69 1.59
C THR A 29 4.99 -16.84 2.56
N ASN A 30 5.15 -17.61 3.65
CA ASN A 30 4.09 -17.98 4.58
C ASN A 30 2.84 -18.57 3.87
N GLY A 31 3.05 -19.28 2.76
CA GLY A 31 1.95 -19.80 1.93
C GLY A 31 1.13 -18.74 1.21
N GLY A 32 1.64 -17.51 1.08
CA GLY A 32 0.96 -16.45 0.36
C GLY A 32 0.93 -16.67 -1.16
N ARG A 33 -0.09 -16.09 -1.79
CA ARG A 33 -0.27 -16.00 -3.24
C ARG A 33 -0.10 -14.56 -3.68
N GLY A 34 0.58 -14.33 -4.80
CA GLY A 34 0.68 -13.01 -5.40
C GLY A 34 2.04 -12.70 -5.99
N ILE A 35 2.35 -11.42 -6.10
CA ILE A 35 3.62 -10.92 -6.62
C ILE A 35 4.67 -10.79 -5.51
N MET A 36 5.95 -10.86 -5.87
CA MET A 36 7.06 -10.82 -4.91
C MET A 36 7.56 -9.41 -4.62
N ALA A 37 7.49 -8.50 -5.59
CA ALA A 37 7.80 -7.08 -5.42
C ALA A 37 6.67 -6.19 -5.97
N PRO A 38 6.51 -4.94 -5.48
CA PRO A 38 5.37 -4.08 -5.84
C PRO A 38 5.14 -3.84 -7.33
N ARG A 39 6.20 -3.93 -8.15
CA ARG A 39 6.15 -3.66 -9.60
C ARG A 39 6.12 -4.93 -10.44
N ASP A 40 6.25 -6.09 -9.81
CA ASP A 40 6.36 -7.36 -10.52
C ASP A 40 5.07 -7.69 -11.26
N LEU A 41 5.21 -8.23 -12.48
CA LEU A 41 4.10 -8.77 -13.27
C LEU A 41 2.98 -7.75 -13.48
N ARG A 42 3.33 -6.46 -13.51
CA ARG A 42 2.39 -5.39 -13.83
C ARG A 42 1.75 -5.67 -15.18
N VAL A 43 0.49 -5.31 -15.35
CA VAL A 43 -0.20 -5.41 -16.62
C VAL A 43 -0.76 -4.05 -17.02
N SER A 44 -0.53 -3.64 -18.26
CA SER A 44 -1.04 -2.39 -18.83
C SER A 44 -1.64 -2.63 -20.22
N ALA A 45 -2.44 -1.69 -20.71
CA ALA A 45 -2.72 -1.62 -22.14
C ALA A 45 -1.41 -1.46 -22.94
N LEU A 46 -1.44 -1.84 -24.21
CA LEU A 46 -0.32 -1.61 -25.12
C LEU A 46 -0.06 -0.09 -25.30
N PRO A 47 1.19 0.34 -25.49
CA PRO A 47 1.50 1.73 -25.83
C PRO A 47 0.82 2.19 -27.13
N THR A 48 0.71 1.28 -28.09
CA THR A 48 -0.10 1.46 -29.30
C THR A 48 -1.42 0.71 -29.10
N PRO A 49 -2.58 1.39 -29.20
CA PRO A 49 -3.88 0.76 -28.97
C PRO A 49 -4.07 -0.52 -29.79
N GLY A 50 -4.52 -1.60 -29.14
CA GLY A 50 -4.71 -2.91 -29.77
C GLY A 50 -5.46 -3.91 -28.87
N GLY A 51 -5.63 -5.13 -29.39
CA GLY A 51 -6.36 -6.22 -28.72
C GLY A 51 -5.52 -7.10 -27.82
N ALA A 52 -4.50 -6.55 -27.17
CA ALA A 52 -3.63 -7.26 -26.24
C ALA A 52 -3.34 -6.37 -25.01
N VAL A 53 -2.81 -7.00 -23.97
CA VAL A 53 -2.25 -6.33 -22.79
C VAL A 53 -0.77 -6.65 -22.70
N ARG A 54 0.02 -5.70 -22.18
CA ARG A 54 1.43 -5.92 -21.89
C ARG A 54 1.60 -6.37 -20.45
N ILE A 55 2.17 -7.54 -20.26
CA ILE A 55 2.63 -8.04 -18.96
C ILE A 55 4.11 -7.68 -18.85
N HIS A 56 4.48 -6.98 -17.79
CA HIS A 56 5.84 -6.52 -17.52
C HIS A 56 6.62 -7.59 -16.71
N ALA A 57 7.94 -7.45 -16.69
CA ALA A 57 8.82 -8.35 -15.96
C ALA A 57 8.48 -8.40 -14.45
N GLY A 58 8.79 -9.53 -13.82
CA GLY A 58 8.60 -9.71 -12.38
C GLY A 58 8.44 -11.17 -11.99
N ALA A 59 8.21 -11.40 -10.69
CA ALA A 59 7.97 -12.72 -10.15
C ALA A 59 6.68 -12.80 -9.34
N GLY A 60 6.15 -14.02 -9.26
CA GLY A 60 4.99 -14.34 -8.45
C GLY A 60 5.11 -15.72 -7.82
N VAL A 61 4.25 -15.97 -6.85
CA VAL A 61 4.16 -17.24 -6.11
C VAL A 61 2.71 -17.60 -5.88
N THR A 62 2.43 -18.89 -5.83
CA THR A 62 1.11 -19.41 -5.47
C THR A 62 1.26 -20.71 -4.70
N PRO A 63 0.39 -21.00 -3.73
CA PRO A 63 0.27 -22.31 -3.11
C PRO A 63 -0.05 -23.41 -4.14
N ASN A 64 0.26 -24.65 -3.78
CA ASN A 64 -0.09 -25.84 -4.55
C ASN A 64 -1.57 -26.24 -4.38
N ASP A 65 -2.48 -25.47 -4.95
CA ASP A 65 -3.93 -25.66 -4.75
C ASP A 65 -4.49 -27.00 -5.29
N TYR A 66 -3.69 -27.78 -6.02
CA TYR A 66 -4.02 -29.18 -6.34
C TYR A 66 -4.21 -30.05 -5.08
N LEU A 67 -3.54 -29.69 -3.99
CA LEU A 67 -3.64 -30.36 -2.68
C LEU A 67 -4.73 -29.75 -1.78
N GLY A 68 -5.50 -28.79 -2.29
CA GLY A 68 -6.52 -28.05 -1.57
C GLY A 68 -6.07 -26.63 -1.16
N PRO A 69 -6.97 -25.85 -0.54
CA PRO A 69 -6.72 -24.45 -0.19
C PRO A 69 -5.49 -24.28 0.71
N GLY A 70 -4.60 -23.37 0.34
CA GLY A 70 -3.35 -23.15 1.09
C GLY A 70 -2.27 -24.20 0.83
N GLY A 71 -2.47 -25.08 -0.16
CA GLY A 71 -1.42 -25.85 -0.82
C GLY A 71 -0.58 -26.81 0.02
N ALA A 72 -1.08 -27.26 1.18
CA ALA A 72 -0.48 -28.28 2.04
C ALA A 72 1.03 -28.07 2.32
N GLY A 73 1.44 -26.82 2.51
CA GLY A 73 2.85 -26.48 2.78
C GLY A 73 3.74 -26.46 1.53
N GLN A 74 3.17 -26.40 0.33
CA GLN A 74 3.91 -26.35 -0.93
C GLN A 74 3.49 -25.12 -1.75
N SER A 75 4.46 -24.45 -2.37
CA SER A 75 4.23 -23.34 -3.28
C SER A 75 5.02 -23.50 -4.58
N TYR A 76 4.58 -22.81 -5.62
CA TYR A 76 5.27 -22.66 -6.90
C TYR A 76 5.62 -21.20 -7.15
N ALA A 77 6.76 -20.96 -7.80
CA ALA A 77 7.17 -19.63 -8.25
C ALA A 77 7.10 -19.51 -9.77
N VAL A 78 6.81 -18.31 -10.25
CA VAL A 78 6.84 -17.94 -11.67
C VAL A 78 7.68 -16.68 -11.83
N ARG A 79 8.30 -16.53 -13.00
CA ARG A 79 9.09 -15.35 -13.33
C ARG A 79 8.95 -15.02 -14.81
N GLU A 80 8.59 -13.79 -15.08
CA GLU A 80 8.69 -13.16 -16.39
C GLU A 80 9.96 -12.31 -16.39
N THR A 81 10.86 -12.58 -17.33
CA THR A 81 12.17 -11.89 -17.39
C THR A 81 12.14 -10.64 -18.26
N SER A 82 11.13 -10.52 -19.11
CA SER A 82 10.98 -9.43 -20.07
C SER A 82 9.54 -8.91 -20.09
N SER A 83 9.07 -8.33 -21.19
CA SER A 83 7.65 -8.00 -21.33
C SER A 83 7.01 -8.88 -22.39
N THR A 84 5.80 -9.36 -22.10
CA THR A 84 5.03 -10.23 -22.99
C THR A 84 3.71 -9.56 -23.32
N ASP A 85 3.41 -9.43 -24.62
CA ASP A 85 2.12 -8.96 -25.09
C ASP A 85 1.17 -10.16 -25.21
N PHE A 86 0.14 -10.21 -24.36
CA PHE A 86 -0.80 -11.33 -24.30
C PHE A 86 -2.15 -10.93 -24.91
N PRO A 87 -2.65 -11.69 -25.90
CA PRO A 87 -3.88 -11.34 -26.60
C PRO A 87 -5.11 -11.37 -25.69
N VAL A 88 -6.06 -10.50 -25.98
CA VAL A 88 -7.37 -10.44 -25.35
C VAL A 88 -8.43 -10.84 -26.37
N PRO A 89 -9.27 -11.85 -26.08
CA PRO A 89 -10.35 -12.21 -26.99
C PRO A 89 -11.34 -11.04 -27.16
N ALA A 90 -11.66 -10.70 -28.39
CA ALA A 90 -12.62 -9.63 -28.69
C ALA A 90 -14.03 -10.00 -28.21
N THR A 91 -14.81 -9.00 -27.79
CA THR A 91 -16.24 -9.15 -27.53
C THR A 91 -17.04 -8.92 -28.81
N GLY A 92 -18.06 -9.73 -29.03
CA GLY A 92 -19.05 -9.51 -30.09
C GLY A 92 -20.16 -8.54 -29.66
N SER A 93 -21.21 -8.49 -30.46
CA SER A 93 -22.41 -7.67 -30.19
C SER A 93 -23.30 -8.21 -29.08
N SER A 94 -23.06 -9.45 -28.62
CA SER A 94 -23.87 -10.17 -27.63
C SER A 94 -23.69 -9.70 -26.19
N GLY A 95 -22.72 -8.81 -25.90
CA GLY A 95 -22.52 -8.23 -24.58
C GLY A 95 -21.04 -8.02 -24.23
N GLY A 96 -20.80 -7.31 -23.12
CA GLY A 96 -19.47 -7.18 -22.54
C GLY A 96 -18.98 -8.48 -21.89
N ALA A 97 -17.72 -8.50 -21.47
CA ALA A 97 -17.11 -9.63 -20.79
C ALA A 97 -16.31 -9.18 -19.56
N VAL A 98 -16.50 -9.88 -18.45
CA VAL A 98 -15.61 -9.79 -17.28
C VAL A 98 -14.69 -11.00 -17.29
N ARG A 99 -13.38 -10.75 -17.27
CA ARG A 99 -12.34 -11.79 -17.32
C ARG A 99 -11.25 -11.49 -16.30
N TYR A 100 -10.52 -12.52 -15.89
CA TYR A 100 -9.37 -12.41 -15.01
C TYR A 100 -8.15 -12.96 -15.74
N LEU A 101 -7.10 -12.16 -15.81
CA LEU A 101 -5.79 -12.59 -16.27
C LEU A 101 -5.03 -13.19 -15.10
N ILE A 102 -4.59 -14.42 -15.28
CA ILE A 102 -3.80 -15.17 -14.30
C ILE A 102 -2.54 -15.74 -14.95
N ILE A 103 -1.55 -16.05 -14.13
CA ILE A 103 -0.52 -17.03 -14.48
C ILE A 103 -0.93 -18.35 -13.86
N ARG A 104 -1.22 -19.35 -14.66
CA ARG A 104 -1.54 -20.70 -14.19
C ARG A 104 -0.29 -21.56 -14.20
N ILE A 105 -0.21 -22.50 -13.27
CA ILE A 105 0.86 -23.50 -13.20
C ILE A 105 0.24 -24.87 -13.39
N LYS A 106 0.85 -25.66 -14.26
CA LYS A 106 0.51 -27.05 -14.53
C LYS A 106 1.62 -27.93 -14.00
N ASP A 107 1.27 -28.85 -13.11
CA ASP A 107 2.17 -29.86 -12.58
C ASP A 107 1.65 -31.25 -12.93
N GLU A 108 2.44 -32.01 -13.69
CA GLU A 108 2.13 -33.38 -14.11
C GLU A 108 1.99 -34.38 -12.95
N GLN A 109 2.48 -34.04 -11.75
CA GLN A 109 2.21 -34.83 -10.54
C GLN A 109 0.71 -34.85 -10.21
N TYR A 110 -0.03 -33.81 -10.61
CA TYR A 110 -1.45 -33.63 -10.25
C TYR A 110 -2.37 -33.46 -11.48
N GLU A 111 -1.87 -32.90 -12.58
CA GLU A 111 -2.65 -32.59 -13.78
C GLU A 111 -1.88 -32.80 -15.09
N GLY A 112 -2.44 -33.64 -15.96
CA GLY A 112 -2.02 -33.79 -17.35
C GLY A 112 -0.81 -34.69 -17.57
N PRO A 113 -0.43 -34.91 -18.85
CA PRO A 113 0.68 -35.79 -19.19
C PRO A 113 2.04 -35.12 -18.90
N LYS A 114 3.05 -35.97 -18.65
CA LYS A 114 4.46 -35.55 -18.66
C LYS A 114 4.79 -34.86 -19.99
N PRO A 115 5.63 -33.81 -19.98
CA PRO A 115 5.88 -33.02 -21.16
C PRO A 115 6.78 -33.82 -22.09
N ALA A 116 6.38 -33.98 -23.35
CA ALA A 116 7.24 -34.61 -24.34
C ALA A 116 8.51 -33.78 -24.61
N ASN A 117 8.41 -32.45 -24.48
CA ASN A 117 9.52 -31.52 -24.58
C ASN A 117 9.26 -30.28 -23.69
N PRO A 118 10.08 -30.05 -22.64
CA PRO A 118 9.93 -28.89 -21.75
C PRO A 118 10.03 -27.53 -22.44
N ALA A 119 10.69 -27.43 -23.61
CA ALA A 119 10.82 -26.17 -24.35
C ALA A 119 9.54 -25.76 -25.08
N THR A 120 8.64 -26.69 -25.38
CA THR A 120 7.42 -26.45 -26.17
C THR A 120 6.13 -26.69 -25.38
N ASP A 121 6.23 -27.24 -24.17
CA ASP A 121 5.12 -27.48 -23.25
C ASP A 121 5.37 -26.72 -21.94
N PRO A 122 5.19 -25.38 -21.94
CA PRO A 122 5.46 -24.56 -20.76
C PRO A 122 4.55 -24.95 -19.59
N ARG A 123 5.15 -25.08 -18.41
CA ARG A 123 4.43 -25.43 -17.17
C ARG A 123 3.82 -24.25 -16.45
N ASN A 124 4.16 -23.04 -16.86
CA ASN A 124 3.49 -21.82 -16.45
C ASN A 124 3.06 -21.03 -17.69
N PHE A 125 1.85 -20.50 -17.68
CA PHE A 125 1.30 -19.78 -18.83
C PHE A 125 0.25 -18.77 -18.40
N TYR A 126 0.04 -17.76 -19.25
CA TYR A 126 -1.01 -16.77 -19.06
C TYR A 126 -2.34 -17.33 -19.53
N GLU A 127 -3.41 -17.04 -18.79
CA GLU A 127 -4.76 -17.48 -19.13
C GLU A 127 -5.78 -16.40 -18.78
N TRP A 128 -6.77 -16.20 -19.66
CA TRP A 128 -7.98 -15.43 -19.36
C TRP A 128 -9.07 -16.38 -18.88
N VAL A 129 -9.47 -16.25 -17.62
CA VAL A 129 -10.52 -17.06 -17.01
C VAL A 129 -11.77 -16.23 -16.68
N GLY A 130 -12.94 -16.86 -16.70
CA GLY A 130 -14.21 -16.18 -16.33
C GLY A 130 -14.39 -15.99 -14.82
N ALA A 131 -13.71 -16.80 -14.02
CA ALA A 131 -13.66 -16.72 -12.57
C ALA A 131 -12.29 -17.21 -12.09
N LEU A 132 -11.82 -16.71 -10.95
CA LEU A 132 -10.55 -17.15 -10.38
C LEU A 132 -10.63 -18.64 -9.99
N PRO A 133 -9.61 -19.46 -10.32
CA PRO A 133 -9.65 -20.88 -10.00
C PRO A 133 -9.59 -21.14 -8.48
N THR A 134 -10.01 -22.34 -8.06
CA THR A 134 -9.96 -22.77 -6.65
C THR A 134 -9.22 -24.09 -6.44
N THR A 135 -8.96 -24.84 -7.51
CA THR A 135 -8.39 -26.20 -7.48
C THR A 135 -7.07 -26.32 -8.21
N VAL A 136 -6.59 -25.24 -8.82
CA VAL A 136 -5.33 -25.20 -9.57
C VAL A 136 -4.52 -23.98 -9.12
N PRO A 137 -3.19 -24.07 -9.07
CA PRO A 137 -2.34 -22.96 -8.68
C PRO A 137 -2.38 -21.82 -9.68
N TYR A 138 -2.49 -20.59 -9.18
CA TYR A 138 -2.45 -19.39 -10.02
C TYR A 138 -1.94 -18.14 -9.30
N VAL A 139 -1.35 -17.22 -10.07
CA VAL A 139 -1.04 -15.86 -9.63
C VAL A 139 -2.03 -14.89 -10.29
N PRO A 140 -2.84 -14.13 -9.53
CA PRO A 140 -3.79 -13.16 -10.08
C PRO A 140 -3.06 -11.91 -10.56
N LEU A 141 -3.41 -11.40 -11.74
CA LEU A 141 -2.78 -10.21 -12.33
C LEU A 141 -3.75 -9.05 -12.55
N LYS A 142 -4.78 -9.22 -13.39
CA LYS A 142 -5.74 -8.15 -13.70
C LYS A 142 -7.15 -8.69 -13.84
N LYS A 143 -8.12 -7.88 -13.43
CA LYS A 143 -9.50 -8.02 -13.88
C LYS A 143 -9.71 -7.12 -15.09
N LEU A 144 -10.32 -7.65 -16.14
CA LEU A 144 -10.72 -6.91 -17.33
C LEU A 144 -12.25 -6.78 -17.33
N ASN A 145 -12.74 -5.55 -17.42
CA ASN A 145 -14.14 -5.25 -17.72
C ASN A 145 -14.24 -4.70 -19.14
N GLN A 146 -14.48 -5.58 -20.11
CA GLN A 146 -14.49 -5.28 -21.53
C GLN A 146 -15.92 -4.99 -22.00
N PRO A 147 -16.22 -3.80 -22.56
CA PRO A 147 -17.54 -3.51 -23.12
C PRO A 147 -17.87 -4.39 -24.33
N ALA A 148 -19.13 -4.37 -24.78
CA ALA A 148 -19.53 -5.02 -26.04
C ALA A 148 -18.79 -4.38 -27.24
N ASN A 149 -18.62 -5.13 -28.34
CA ASN A 149 -17.98 -4.67 -29.57
C ASN A 149 -16.60 -4.00 -29.37
N THR A 150 -15.81 -4.47 -28.41
CA THR A 150 -14.53 -3.83 -28.05
C THR A 150 -13.37 -4.73 -28.44
N ALA A 151 -12.52 -4.25 -29.35
CA ALA A 151 -11.27 -4.90 -29.73
C ALA A 151 -10.03 -4.18 -29.19
N THR A 152 -10.15 -2.91 -28.80
CA THR A 152 -9.04 -2.11 -28.25
C THR A 152 -9.13 -2.08 -26.73
N ILE A 153 -8.06 -2.49 -26.06
CA ILE A 153 -7.99 -2.51 -24.60
C ILE A 153 -7.38 -1.20 -24.09
N THR A 154 -7.99 -0.62 -23.06
CA THR A 154 -7.52 0.60 -22.40
C THR A 154 -7.29 0.35 -20.90
N ASN A 155 -6.44 1.15 -20.25
CA ASN A 155 -6.19 1.00 -18.82
C ASN A 155 -7.45 1.17 -17.96
N ALA A 156 -8.42 1.99 -18.40
CA ALA A 156 -9.69 2.16 -17.69
C ALA A 156 -10.53 0.87 -17.62
N MET A 157 -10.29 -0.10 -18.51
CA MET A 157 -10.95 -1.40 -18.51
C MET A 157 -10.23 -2.41 -17.57
N LEU A 158 -9.02 -2.08 -17.09
CA LEU A 158 -8.15 -2.97 -16.34
C LEU A 158 -8.12 -2.58 -14.86
N THR A 159 -8.55 -3.47 -13.97
CA THR A 159 -8.48 -3.30 -12.52
C THR A 159 -7.38 -4.18 -11.95
N ASP A 160 -6.45 -3.60 -11.17
CA ASP A 160 -5.41 -4.37 -10.48
C ASP A 160 -6.03 -5.27 -9.43
N ILE A 161 -5.64 -6.54 -9.47
CA ILE A 161 -6.03 -7.56 -8.50
C ILE A 161 -4.82 -8.34 -8.00
N ARG A 162 -3.60 -7.87 -8.33
CA ARG A 162 -2.38 -8.41 -7.73
C ARG A 162 -2.46 -8.15 -6.23
N GLU A 163 -1.85 -9.06 -5.49
CA GLU A 163 -1.60 -8.91 -4.06
C GLU A 163 -0.13 -9.22 -3.81
N MET A 164 0.45 -8.66 -2.75
CA MET A 164 1.79 -9.07 -2.33
C MET A 164 1.69 -10.45 -1.68
N ALA A 165 2.53 -11.39 -2.09
CA ALA A 165 2.52 -12.72 -1.50
C ALA A 165 2.95 -12.72 -0.02
N ASN A 166 3.90 -11.85 0.36
CA ASN A 166 4.36 -11.71 1.73
C ASN A 166 4.64 -10.23 2.01
N PRO A 167 3.60 -9.42 2.29
CA PRO A 167 3.75 -7.97 2.43
C PRO A 167 4.57 -7.61 3.67
N ARG A 168 5.57 -6.75 3.50
CA ARG A 168 6.28 -6.13 4.64
C ARG A 168 5.45 -5.04 5.29
N ILE A 169 5.53 -4.99 6.62
CA ILE A 169 4.90 -3.95 7.45
C ILE A 169 5.95 -3.39 8.40
N LEU A 170 6.02 -2.06 8.50
CA LEU A 170 6.85 -1.36 9.49
C LEU A 170 6.01 -0.32 10.21
N VAL A 171 5.87 -0.48 11.52
CA VAL A 171 5.22 0.50 12.38
C VAL A 171 6.28 1.37 13.04
N VAL A 172 6.22 2.67 12.79
CA VAL A 172 7.02 3.67 13.49
C VAL A 172 6.11 4.49 14.39
N ASN A 173 6.43 4.53 15.68
CA ASN A 173 5.71 5.36 16.65
C ASN A 173 6.65 6.42 17.25
N ARG A 174 6.18 7.67 17.27
CA ARG A 174 6.84 8.83 17.86
C ARG A 174 5.85 9.56 18.75
N SER A 175 5.91 9.26 20.05
CA SER A 175 5.12 9.97 21.07
C SER A 175 5.97 11.05 21.73
N ARG A 176 5.38 12.22 21.93
CA ARG A 176 5.99 13.38 22.59
C ARG A 176 4.97 14.01 23.55
N ALA A 177 5.25 13.96 24.85
CA ALA A 177 4.51 14.81 25.78
C ALA A 177 4.85 16.29 25.55
N SER A 178 3.89 17.19 25.75
CA SER A 178 4.15 18.64 25.74
C SER A 178 5.19 18.97 26.82
N VAL A 179 6.28 19.62 26.44
CA VAL A 179 7.33 20.07 27.37
C VAL A 179 7.11 21.53 27.76
N ALA A 180 7.86 22.01 28.76
CA ALA A 180 7.74 23.40 29.24
C ALA A 180 7.92 24.46 28.13
N SER A 181 8.64 24.15 27.05
CA SER A 181 8.79 25.04 25.89
C SER A 181 7.59 25.06 24.93
N ASP A 182 6.61 24.15 25.08
CA ASP A 182 5.36 24.14 24.29
C ASP A 182 4.21 24.88 25.01
N GLN A 183 4.48 25.48 26.18
CA GLN A 183 3.47 26.17 26.97
C GLN A 183 2.96 27.42 26.25
N GLY A 184 1.64 27.55 26.13
CA GLY A 184 1.02 28.75 25.56
C GLY A 184 1.00 28.79 24.04
N MET A 185 1.35 27.69 23.36
CA MET A 185 1.24 27.54 21.91
C MET A 185 -0.23 27.56 21.49
N ALA A 186 -0.70 28.74 21.08
CA ALA A 186 -2.06 29.00 20.66
C ALA A 186 -2.23 28.80 19.16
N LEU A 187 -3.36 28.21 18.77
CA LEU A 187 -3.81 28.20 17.38
C LEU A 187 -4.54 29.51 17.08
N ASN A 188 -3.96 30.31 16.20
CA ASN A 188 -4.41 31.64 15.79
C ASN A 188 -4.68 31.76 14.28
N SER A 189 -4.05 30.94 13.43
CA SER A 189 -4.20 31.03 11.97
C SER A 189 -5.61 30.67 11.54
N LYS A 190 -6.22 31.56 10.75
CA LYS A 190 -7.49 31.37 10.05
C LYS A 190 -7.32 31.22 8.55
N THR A 191 -6.08 31.21 8.07
CA THR A 191 -5.77 31.14 6.64
C THR A 191 -5.95 29.73 6.12
N SER A 192 -6.08 29.60 4.80
CA SER A 192 -6.22 28.30 4.17
C SER A 192 -5.00 27.39 4.41
N ALA A 193 -3.81 27.97 4.48
CA ALA A 193 -2.54 27.26 4.75
C ALA A 193 -2.40 26.77 6.20
N GLY A 194 -3.23 27.29 7.12
CA GLY A 194 -3.12 27.05 8.55
C GLY A 194 -1.77 27.44 9.13
N GLU A 195 -1.44 26.87 10.27
CA GLU A 195 -0.13 27.00 10.91
C GLU A 195 0.33 25.67 11.50
N TRP A 196 1.57 25.65 11.94
CA TRP A 196 2.17 24.52 12.62
C TRP A 196 1.62 24.48 14.03
N PHE A 197 1.02 23.37 14.45
CA PHE A 197 0.36 23.30 15.74
C PHE A 197 0.73 22.02 16.49
N PRO A 198 1.41 22.11 17.64
CA PRO A 198 1.78 23.32 18.38
C PRO A 198 3.02 24.01 17.80
N GLY A 199 3.00 25.34 17.73
CA GLY A 199 4.11 26.15 17.26
C GLY A 199 3.74 27.62 17.13
N ASP A 200 4.70 28.51 17.31
CA ASP A 200 4.59 29.97 17.13
C ASP A 200 5.11 30.42 15.75
N GLY A 201 5.17 29.48 14.80
CA GLY A 201 5.87 29.65 13.53
C GLY A 201 7.30 29.12 13.54
N THR A 202 7.84 28.66 14.68
CA THR A 202 9.13 27.98 14.73
C THR A 202 9.00 26.44 14.57
N PRO A 203 9.95 25.78 13.88
CA PRO A 203 9.79 24.37 13.47
C PRO A 203 9.92 23.32 14.59
N THR A 204 10.25 23.69 15.82
CA THR A 204 10.91 22.76 16.75
C THR A 204 9.98 21.78 17.48
N GLY A 205 8.64 21.89 17.36
CA GLY A 205 7.70 21.04 18.10
C GLY A 205 6.63 20.31 17.30
N ALA A 206 6.25 20.83 16.13
CA ALA A 206 5.15 20.33 15.30
C ALA A 206 5.60 19.50 14.08
N ARG A 207 6.85 19.02 14.05
CA ARG A 207 7.34 18.14 12.96
C ARG A 207 8.00 16.89 13.51
N GLN A 208 7.91 15.82 12.73
CA GLN A 208 8.59 14.55 12.97
C GLN A 208 9.24 14.09 11.68
N GLN A 209 10.49 13.65 11.76
CA GLN A 209 11.19 13.06 10.63
C GLN A 209 11.24 11.54 10.79
N ILE A 210 10.76 10.82 9.77
CA ILE A 210 10.67 9.36 9.76
C ILE A 210 11.25 8.86 8.44
N PHE A 211 12.12 7.87 8.50
CA PHE A 211 12.65 7.22 7.31
C PHE A 211 11.56 6.40 6.62
N CYS A 212 11.31 6.66 5.33
CA CYS A 212 10.44 5.84 4.51
C CYS A 212 11.25 4.67 3.93
N PRO A 213 10.91 3.41 4.24
CA PRO A 213 11.56 2.27 3.61
C PRO A 213 11.46 2.31 2.09
N ALA A 214 12.49 1.82 1.40
CA ALA A 214 12.51 1.79 -0.07
C ALA A 214 11.42 0.88 -0.67
N TRP A 215 10.98 -0.13 0.08
CA TRP A 215 9.94 -1.08 -0.33
C TRP A 215 8.52 -0.58 -0.11
N ALA A 216 8.31 0.46 0.71
CA ALA A 216 6.97 0.89 1.09
C ALA A 216 6.28 1.61 -0.06
N THR A 217 5.07 1.19 -0.41
CA THR A 217 4.26 1.79 -1.48
C THR A 217 3.02 2.50 -0.94
N ALA A 218 2.66 2.24 0.31
CA ALA A 218 1.60 2.93 1.03
C ALA A 218 1.96 3.16 2.51
N MET A 219 1.22 4.06 3.15
CA MET A 219 1.28 4.28 4.59
C MET A 219 -0.10 4.60 5.17
N VAL A 220 -0.29 4.22 6.43
CA VAL A 220 -1.36 4.75 7.28
C VAL A 220 -0.74 5.74 8.26
N VAL A 221 -1.22 6.98 8.24
CA VAL A 221 -0.75 8.08 9.08
C VAL A 221 -1.77 8.32 10.19
N GLU A 222 -1.36 8.11 11.44
CA GLU A 222 -2.21 8.21 12.62
C GLU A 222 -1.60 9.22 13.61
N PRO A 223 -1.81 10.53 13.38
CA PRO A 223 -1.40 11.55 14.33
C PRO A 223 -2.46 11.71 15.42
N ALA A 224 -2.01 12.10 16.60
CA ALA A 224 -2.88 12.49 17.69
C ALA A 224 -2.37 13.76 18.36
N TRP A 225 -3.28 14.68 18.63
CA TRP A 225 -3.10 15.73 19.63
C TRP A 225 -3.87 15.31 20.88
N TYR A 226 -3.17 15.18 22.00
CA TYR A 226 -3.76 14.84 23.27
C TYR A 226 -4.07 16.10 24.06
N GLN A 227 -5.26 16.12 24.69
CA GLN A 227 -5.64 17.11 25.68
C GLN A 227 -5.51 18.56 25.17
N VAL A 228 -6.00 18.82 23.95
CA VAL A 228 -6.04 20.17 23.36
C VAL A 228 -7.02 21.01 24.18
N ARG A 229 -6.56 22.15 24.70
CA ARG A 229 -7.35 23.00 25.61
C ARG A 229 -8.16 24.02 24.83
N TYR A 230 -9.42 24.14 25.21
CA TYR A 230 -10.33 25.21 24.76
C TYR A 230 -10.66 26.13 25.93
N SER A 231 -10.53 27.43 25.70
CA SER A 231 -11.05 28.46 26.60
C SER A 231 -12.55 28.68 26.36
N ALA A 232 -13.21 29.48 27.21
CA ALA A 232 -14.64 29.76 27.14
C ALA A 232 -15.04 30.61 25.93
N ALA A 233 -15.02 30.03 24.73
CA ALA A 233 -15.48 30.65 23.49
C ALA A 233 -15.92 29.57 22.50
N ASN A 234 -16.88 29.92 21.64
CA ASN A 234 -17.24 29.11 20.49
C ASN A 234 -16.09 29.11 19.47
N VAL A 235 -15.53 27.94 19.18
CA VAL A 235 -14.39 27.79 18.29
C VAL A 235 -14.45 26.48 17.53
N TRP A 236 -14.22 26.55 16.23
CA TRP A 236 -14.16 25.39 15.36
C TRP A 236 -13.10 25.61 14.29
N GLY A 237 -12.65 24.51 13.71
CA GLY A 237 -11.54 24.54 12.77
C GLY A 237 -11.20 23.18 12.23
N ARG A 238 -10.02 23.08 11.63
CA ARG A 238 -9.54 21.87 10.98
C ARG A 238 -8.09 21.57 11.32
N TYR A 239 -7.75 20.29 11.30
CA TYR A 239 -6.40 19.79 11.54
C TYR A 239 -6.05 18.67 10.55
N TRP A 240 -4.77 18.58 10.19
CA TRP A 240 -4.24 17.63 9.20
C TRP A 240 -2.73 17.46 9.36
N ILE A 241 -2.13 16.58 8.57
CA ILE A 241 -0.69 16.42 8.45
C ILE A 241 -0.25 16.80 7.05
N ASN A 242 0.71 17.69 6.97
CA ASN A 242 1.49 17.90 5.75
C ASN A 242 2.69 16.95 5.75
N TYR A 243 3.02 16.38 4.61
CA TYR A 243 4.14 15.45 4.53
C TYR A 243 4.85 15.45 3.17
N GLY A 244 6.10 15.03 3.17
CA GLY A 244 6.94 14.97 1.98
C GLY A 244 8.38 14.62 2.30
N PRO A 245 9.27 14.55 1.29
CA PRO A 245 10.69 14.36 1.54
C PRO A 245 11.23 15.54 2.35
N SER A 246 12.21 15.29 3.22
CA SER A 246 12.81 16.32 4.08
C SER A 246 13.38 17.52 3.30
N SER A 247 13.83 17.31 2.07
CA SER A 247 14.26 18.39 1.15
C SER A 247 13.11 19.29 0.67
N ALA A 248 11.86 18.83 0.74
CA ALA A 248 10.67 19.62 0.44
C ALA A 248 10.16 20.39 1.66
N GLU A 249 10.89 20.35 2.78
CA GLU A 249 10.63 21.23 3.89
C GLU A 249 10.96 22.66 3.45
N GLY A 250 9.93 23.34 2.95
CA GLY A 250 9.96 24.79 2.89
C GLY A 250 10.23 25.30 4.30
N ASN A 251 11.34 26.01 4.45
CA ASN A 251 11.45 27.01 5.50
C ASN A 251 10.13 27.80 5.54
N TYR A 252 9.85 28.40 6.69
CA TYR A 252 8.79 29.38 6.94
C TYR A 252 8.45 30.34 5.76
N SER A 253 9.34 30.49 4.78
CA SER A 253 9.22 31.13 3.46
C SER A 253 8.27 30.48 2.42
N GLY A 254 7.35 29.59 2.77
CA GLY A 254 6.15 29.35 1.94
C GLY A 254 6.25 28.35 0.77
N GLN A 255 7.23 27.43 0.74
CA GLN A 255 7.10 26.25 -0.14
C GLN A 255 6.19 25.22 0.53
N PRO A 256 5.03 24.87 -0.06
CA PRO A 256 4.11 23.90 0.54
C PRO A 256 4.74 22.51 0.51
N PHE A 257 4.45 21.70 1.53
CA PHE A 257 4.70 20.27 1.43
C PHE A 257 3.97 19.71 0.21
N PRO A 258 4.55 18.74 -0.51
CA PRO A 258 3.95 18.20 -1.74
C PRO A 258 2.64 17.45 -1.46
N HIS A 259 2.42 17.01 -0.22
CA HIS A 259 1.26 16.23 0.16
C HIS A 259 0.66 16.65 1.49
N SER A 260 -0.64 16.37 1.63
CA SER A 260 -1.43 16.51 2.85
C SER A 260 -2.27 15.26 3.03
N THR A 261 -2.54 14.90 4.29
CA THR A 261 -3.67 14.02 4.61
C THR A 261 -4.99 14.74 4.38
N GLN A 262 -6.10 14.01 4.50
CA GLN A 262 -7.41 14.64 4.66
C GLN A 262 -7.45 15.54 5.90
N GLU A 263 -8.32 16.55 5.86
CA GLU A 263 -8.56 17.45 7.00
C GLU A 263 -9.70 16.91 7.86
N PHE A 264 -9.45 16.82 9.17
CA PHE A 264 -10.46 16.53 10.18
C PHE A 264 -10.87 17.83 10.88
N ALA A 265 -12.06 17.85 11.47
CA ALA A 265 -12.61 19.03 12.11
C ALA A 265 -12.61 18.90 13.63
N PHE A 266 -12.43 20.03 14.30
CA PHE A 266 -12.74 20.17 15.71
C PHE A 266 -13.82 21.23 15.88
N ASP A 267 -14.66 21.06 16.89
CA ASP A 267 -15.74 21.97 17.22
C ASP A 267 -15.94 21.98 18.74
N ALA A 268 -15.83 23.16 19.34
CA ALA A 268 -16.01 23.37 20.76
C ALA A 268 -16.98 24.53 20.97
N ALA A 269 -18.12 24.20 21.58
CA ALA A 269 -19.08 25.19 22.02
C ALA A 269 -18.50 26.09 23.13
N GLU A 270 -19.06 27.29 23.25
CA GLU A 270 -18.78 28.19 24.37
C GLU A 270 -19.20 27.55 25.70
N GLY A 271 -18.35 27.65 26.72
CA GLY A 271 -18.61 27.05 28.03
C GLY A 271 -17.37 27.03 28.90
N ASN A 272 -17.34 26.14 29.89
CA ASN A 272 -16.17 25.98 30.76
C ASN A 272 -14.94 25.52 29.97
N ILE A 273 -13.75 25.72 30.55
CA ILE A 273 -12.50 25.19 30.00
C ILE A 273 -12.66 23.67 29.83
N GLN A 274 -12.44 23.21 28.61
CA GLN A 274 -12.52 21.80 28.26
C GLN A 274 -11.26 21.36 27.51
N ARG A 275 -11.03 20.05 27.49
CA ARG A 275 -9.95 19.43 26.74
C ARG A 275 -10.48 18.30 25.90
N GLN A 276 -10.06 18.25 24.64
CA GLN A 276 -10.44 17.15 23.75
C GLN A 276 -9.20 16.63 23.04
N PRO A 277 -9.14 15.32 22.75
CA PRO A 277 -8.16 14.78 21.83
C PRO A 277 -8.55 15.10 20.39
N TRP A 278 -7.58 15.42 19.55
CA TRP A 278 -7.75 15.42 18.09
C TRP A 278 -7.10 14.18 17.53
N LEU A 279 -7.93 13.27 17.03
CA LEU A 279 -7.49 12.00 16.47
C LEU A 279 -7.75 11.99 14.97
N MET A 280 -6.83 11.41 14.21
CA MET A 280 -6.97 11.22 12.78
C MET A 280 -6.31 9.91 12.36
N SER A 281 -6.82 9.31 11.29
CA SER A 281 -6.17 8.24 10.56
C SER A 281 -6.43 8.45 9.08
N ASP A 282 -5.39 8.36 8.25
CA ASP A 282 -5.52 8.49 6.80
C ASP A 282 -4.57 7.52 6.09
N TYR A 283 -5.07 6.83 5.07
CA TYR A 283 -4.29 5.96 4.20
C TYR A 283 -3.79 6.77 3.00
N ARG A 284 -2.50 6.67 2.69
CA ARG A 284 -1.86 7.41 1.60
C ARG A 284 -0.95 6.49 0.80
N THR A 285 -1.01 6.60 -0.52
CA THR A 285 0.00 6.02 -1.40
C THR A 285 1.29 6.83 -1.31
N ILE A 286 2.42 6.14 -1.41
CA ILE A 286 3.76 6.73 -1.38
C ILE A 286 4.31 6.73 -2.79
N SER A 287 4.60 7.91 -3.33
CA SER A 287 5.23 8.05 -4.63
C SER A 287 6.66 7.49 -4.61
N SER A 288 7.15 6.98 -5.74
CA SER A 288 8.51 6.44 -5.86
C SER A 288 9.59 7.46 -5.46
N SER A 289 9.34 8.75 -5.67
CA SER A 289 10.27 9.81 -5.29
C SER A 289 10.45 9.95 -3.79
N MET A 290 9.54 9.45 -2.94
CA MET A 290 9.62 9.57 -1.48
C MET A 290 10.22 8.34 -0.79
N ARG A 291 10.35 7.23 -1.49
CA ARG A 291 10.81 5.95 -0.94
C ARG A 291 12.33 5.96 -0.71
N GLY A 292 12.79 5.33 0.37
CA GLY A 292 14.21 5.20 0.68
C GLY A 292 14.88 6.46 1.21
N GLN A 293 14.10 7.45 1.65
CA GLN A 293 14.63 8.70 2.21
C GLN A 293 13.85 9.18 3.44
N MET A 294 14.37 10.20 4.11
CA MET A 294 13.71 10.84 5.25
C MET A 294 12.50 11.64 4.80
N MET A 295 11.34 11.31 5.36
CA MET A 295 10.10 12.07 5.22
C MET A 295 9.89 12.96 6.44
N THR A 296 9.39 14.17 6.23
CA THR A 296 8.93 15.06 7.29
C THR A 296 7.41 15.03 7.34
N PHE A 297 6.87 14.91 8.54
CA PHE A 297 5.45 14.99 8.85
C PHE A 297 5.22 16.20 9.76
N ALA A 298 4.49 17.19 9.27
CA ALA A 298 4.20 18.44 9.97
C ALA A 298 2.74 18.50 10.40
N PHE A 299 2.53 18.66 11.70
CA PHE A 299 1.24 18.82 12.35
C PHE A 299 0.68 20.21 12.04
N ARG A 300 -0.49 20.24 11.40
CA ARG A 300 -1.12 21.48 10.95
C ARG A 300 -2.52 21.60 11.51
N ALA A 301 -2.90 22.83 11.81
CA ALA A 301 -4.27 23.17 12.11
C ALA A 301 -4.58 24.61 11.72
N ARG A 302 -5.87 24.93 11.64
CA ARG A 302 -6.41 26.27 11.44
C ARG A 302 -7.75 26.40 12.13
N ARG A 303 -8.10 27.64 12.45
CA ARG A 303 -9.43 28.05 12.90
C ARG A 303 -10.30 28.48 11.73
N HIS A 304 -11.59 28.24 11.82
CA HIS A 304 -12.60 28.71 10.86
C HIS A 304 -13.70 29.56 11.50
N ASP A 305 -13.69 29.68 12.82
CA ASP A 305 -14.62 30.52 13.56
C ASP A 305 -14.44 32.02 13.24
N SER A 306 -15.48 32.79 13.53
CA SER A 306 -15.48 34.25 13.43
C SER A 306 -14.99 34.96 14.71
N SER A 307 -14.68 34.23 15.79
CA SER A 307 -14.29 34.82 17.08
C SER A 307 -12.94 35.53 17.00
N THR A 308 -12.87 36.74 17.54
CA THR A 308 -11.61 37.52 17.64
C THR A 308 -10.77 37.12 18.86
N ALA A 309 -11.29 36.25 19.72
CA ALA A 309 -10.56 35.77 20.88
C ALA A 309 -9.30 35.00 20.45
N THR A 310 -8.16 35.39 21.00
CA THR A 310 -6.85 34.76 20.79
C THR A 310 -6.58 33.70 21.85
N GLY A 311 -5.78 32.67 21.53
CA GLY A 311 -5.43 31.64 22.53
C GLY A 311 -6.60 30.80 23.03
N VAL A 312 -7.72 30.79 22.28
CA VAL A 312 -8.89 29.96 22.63
C VAL A 312 -8.52 28.49 22.55
N VAL A 313 -7.89 28.07 21.46
CA VAL A 313 -7.37 26.72 21.24
C VAL A 313 -5.87 26.75 21.51
N ARG A 314 -5.37 25.92 22.43
CA ARG A 314 -3.95 25.87 22.74
C ARG A 314 -3.49 24.52 23.24
N MET A 315 -2.18 24.29 23.15
CA MET A 315 -1.51 23.22 23.87
C MET A 315 -0.72 23.80 25.04
N ASP A 316 -0.66 23.06 26.15
CA ASP A 316 0.07 23.43 27.36
C ASP A 316 0.65 22.16 28.02
N GLY A 317 1.16 22.25 29.25
CA GLY A 317 1.86 21.13 29.92
C GLY A 317 1.01 19.90 30.23
N LEU A 318 -0.30 19.97 30.00
CA LEU A 318 -1.20 18.82 30.11
C LEU A 318 -1.54 18.22 28.75
N SER A 319 -0.99 18.77 27.66
CA SER A 319 -1.18 18.33 26.29
C SER A 319 -0.08 17.37 25.83
N GLY A 320 -0.25 16.76 24.65
CA GLY A 320 0.78 15.91 24.05
C GLY A 320 0.53 15.67 22.57
N LEU A 321 1.49 15.07 21.89
CA LEU A 321 1.42 14.67 20.49
C LEU A 321 1.88 13.23 20.33
N SER A 322 1.34 12.53 19.35
CA SER A 322 1.98 11.34 18.80
C SER A 322 1.82 11.28 17.31
N LEU A 323 2.78 10.67 16.64
CA LEU A 323 2.70 10.26 15.26
C LEU A 323 2.98 8.77 15.18
N LYS A 324 1.99 7.99 14.75
CA LYS A 324 2.20 6.63 14.29
C LYS A 324 2.11 6.61 12.77
N VAL A 325 3.10 6.01 12.12
CA VAL A 325 3.10 5.75 10.68
C VAL A 325 3.29 4.26 10.48
N THR A 326 2.35 3.63 9.78
CA THR A 326 2.44 2.23 9.39
C THR A 326 2.76 2.16 7.91
N PHE A 327 3.98 1.78 7.55
CA PHE A 327 4.39 1.56 6.16
C PHE A 327 3.97 0.18 5.69
N LEU A 328 3.43 0.11 4.48
CA LEU A 328 2.85 -1.09 3.87
C LEU A 328 3.51 -1.38 2.51
N GLU A 329 3.78 -2.65 2.26
CA GLU A 329 4.16 -3.15 0.95
C GLU A 329 2.91 -3.64 0.23
N GLU A 330 2.52 -2.91 -0.80
CA GLU A 330 1.35 -3.19 -1.64
C GLU A 330 1.74 -3.08 -3.11
N PRO A 331 0.98 -3.69 -4.05
CA PRO A 331 1.19 -3.49 -5.48
C PRO A 331 1.19 -2.00 -5.81
N ASP A 332 2.19 -1.52 -6.54
CA ASP A 332 2.43 -0.08 -6.72
C ASP A 332 1.36 0.57 -7.62
N PRO A 333 0.44 1.39 -7.08
CA PRO A 333 -0.61 2.02 -7.89
C PRO A 333 -0.12 3.31 -8.57
N SER A 334 1.05 3.83 -8.19
CA SER A 334 1.54 5.17 -8.61
C SER A 334 1.94 5.30 -10.08
N THR A 335 1.73 4.25 -10.87
CA THR A 335 2.09 4.22 -12.29
C THR A 335 0.94 3.82 -13.20
N GLU A 336 -0.25 3.55 -12.67
CA GLU A 336 -1.47 3.21 -13.43
C GLU A 336 -2.14 4.42 -14.08
#